data_AF-A0A0N5CB79-F1
#
_entry.id   AF-A0A0N5CB79-F1
#
_cell.length_a   1.000
_cell.length_b   1.000
_cell.length_c   1.000
_cell.angle_alpha   90.00
_cell.angle_beta   90.00
_cell.angle_gamma   90.00
#
_symmetry.space_group_name_H-M   'P 1'
#
loop_
_entity.id
_entity.type
_entity.pdbx_description
1 polymer ?
#
loop_
_entity_poly.entity_id
_entity_poly.type
_entity_poly.pdbx_seq_one_letter_code
_entity_poly.pdbx_strand_id
1 'polypeptide(L)'
;MDRDDTEVKYVKSMLINKFKKHIVVPHSHSIGSLILDLIKRERQHETTDYSGLISPTIQFYIVFGMSDFDELRVQLKTEFSSDEIVSSLKGKIQGNLGLYIKLFEGKFLQETDTFYKELSIEYLHKHSISEYLAMVKKKLKEEQDRCIRYMVPHTIYPLNVTFNKVLIGEHIDILREGIDKVIVNGDYDDLIHIYNLCNDISAVKDKLGAVFRNNIVTYGMKFINNCY
;
A
#
# COMPACT_ATOMS: atom_id res chain seq x y z
N MET A 1 42.77 -17.71 16.77
CA MET A 1 41.45 -18.32 16.47
C MET A 1 40.63 -17.54 15.43
N ASP A 2 41.13 -16.44 14.82
CA ASP A 2 40.35 -15.56 13.93
C ASP A 2 40.43 -15.80 12.39
N ARG A 3 41.34 -16.65 11.90
CA ARG A 3 41.52 -16.82 10.43
C ARG A 3 40.36 -17.55 9.75
N ASP A 4 39.81 -18.57 10.43
CA ASP A 4 38.77 -19.45 9.88
C ASP A 4 37.44 -18.68 9.67
N ASP A 5 37.11 -17.80 10.61
CA ASP A 5 35.91 -16.95 10.55
C ASP A 5 35.96 -15.90 9.42
N THR A 6 37.15 -15.54 8.97
CA THR A 6 37.36 -14.58 7.89
C THR A 6 37.22 -15.24 6.51
N GLU A 7 37.75 -16.46 6.35
CA GLU A 7 37.60 -17.26 5.12
C GLU A 7 36.14 -17.69 4.90
N VAL A 8 35.44 -18.10 5.97
CA VAL A 8 34.02 -18.46 5.88
C VAL A 8 33.17 -17.26 5.43
N LYS A 9 33.46 -16.05 5.93
CA LYS A 9 32.79 -14.81 5.49
C LYS A 9 33.08 -14.50 4.01
N TYR A 10 34.31 -14.71 3.56
CA TYR A 10 34.71 -14.48 2.17
C TYR A 10 34.05 -15.45 1.19
N VAL A 11 34.02 -16.75 1.50
CA VAL A 11 33.35 -17.75 0.65
C VAL A 11 31.85 -17.47 0.59
N LYS A 12 31.24 -17.11 1.72
CA LYS A 12 29.82 -16.72 1.78
C LYS A 12 29.53 -15.50 0.90
N SER A 13 30.34 -14.45 0.96
CA SER A 13 30.13 -13.25 0.14
C SER A 13 30.36 -13.53 -1.35
N MET A 14 31.35 -14.34 -1.71
CA MET A 14 31.61 -14.75 -3.09
C MET A 14 30.43 -15.55 -3.67
N LEU A 15 29.91 -16.53 -2.93
CA LEU A 15 28.76 -17.33 -3.38
C LEU A 15 27.50 -16.47 -3.57
N ILE A 16 27.21 -15.59 -2.60
CA ILE A 16 26.08 -14.66 -2.69
C ILE A 16 26.23 -13.77 -3.93
N ASN A 17 27.42 -13.20 -4.18
CA ASN A 17 27.65 -12.34 -5.35
C ASN A 17 27.52 -13.10 -6.68
N LYS A 18 27.99 -14.35 -6.75
CA LYS A 18 27.87 -15.17 -7.96
C LYS A 18 26.42 -15.59 -8.22
N PHE A 19 25.70 -16.01 -7.18
CA PHE A 19 24.26 -16.29 -7.26
C PHE A 19 23.50 -15.03 -7.73
N LYS A 20 23.82 -13.87 -7.15
CA LYS A 20 23.23 -12.58 -7.47
C LYS A 20 23.38 -12.21 -8.95
N LYS A 21 24.61 -12.26 -9.47
CA LYS A 21 24.92 -11.89 -10.86
C LYS A 21 24.23 -12.78 -11.89
N HIS A 22 24.13 -14.07 -11.61
CA HIS A 22 23.69 -15.05 -12.62
C HIS A 22 22.23 -15.46 -12.51
N ILE A 23 21.62 -15.39 -11.34
CA ILE A 23 20.23 -15.85 -11.13
C ILE A 23 19.33 -14.66 -10.82
N VAL A 24 19.77 -13.78 -9.93
CA VAL A 24 18.88 -12.77 -9.34
C VAL A 24 18.66 -11.59 -10.26
N VAL A 25 19.75 -10.98 -10.75
CA VAL A 25 19.66 -9.80 -11.64
C VAL A 25 18.87 -10.14 -12.92
N PRO A 26 19.17 -11.24 -13.65
CA PRO A 26 18.49 -11.55 -14.90
C PRO A 26 17.00 -11.87 -14.73
N HIS A 27 16.62 -12.51 -13.62
CA HIS A 27 15.24 -12.98 -13.39
C HIS A 27 14.43 -12.12 -12.42
N SER A 28 15.01 -11.05 -11.86
CA SER A 28 14.37 -10.16 -10.88
C SER A 28 13.00 -9.67 -11.31
N HIS A 29 12.88 -9.20 -12.55
CA HIS A 29 11.61 -8.73 -13.10
C HIS A 29 10.55 -9.85 -13.14
N SER A 30 10.93 -11.03 -13.63
CA SER A 30 10.03 -12.18 -13.75
C SER A 30 9.60 -12.73 -12.40
N ILE A 31 10.51 -12.76 -11.42
CA ILE A 31 10.19 -13.19 -10.05
C ILE A 31 9.23 -12.17 -9.42
N GLY A 32 9.53 -10.88 -9.56
CA GLY A 32 8.65 -9.81 -9.07
C GLY A 32 7.23 -9.93 -9.65
N SER A 33 7.09 -10.09 -10.97
CA SER A 33 5.77 -10.22 -11.61
C SER A 33 5.02 -11.48 -11.16
N LEU A 34 5.71 -12.62 -11.00
CA LEU A 34 5.08 -13.84 -10.51
C LEU A 34 4.55 -13.68 -9.08
N ILE A 35 5.30 -13.01 -8.20
CA ILE A 35 4.85 -12.75 -6.83
C ILE A 35 3.63 -11.82 -6.82
N LEU A 36 3.62 -10.82 -7.69
CA LEU A 36 2.49 -9.91 -7.85
C LEU A 36 1.25 -10.65 -8.38
N ASP A 37 1.41 -11.54 -9.36
CA ASP A 37 0.34 -12.42 -9.84
C ASP A 37 -0.22 -13.34 -8.74
N LEU A 38 0.64 -13.89 -7.87
CA LEU A 38 0.20 -14.69 -6.72
C LEU A 38 -0.62 -13.85 -5.73
N ILE A 39 -0.18 -12.64 -5.42
CA ILE A 39 -0.92 -11.70 -4.57
C ILE A 39 -2.27 -11.36 -5.20
N LYS A 40 -2.31 -11.09 -6.51
CA LYS A 40 -3.55 -10.81 -7.24
C LYS A 40 -4.54 -11.98 -7.18
N ARG A 41 -4.05 -13.23 -7.36
CA ARG A 41 -4.90 -14.43 -7.22
C ARG A 41 -5.42 -14.60 -5.81
N GLU A 42 -4.61 -14.33 -4.80
CA GLU A 42 -5.04 -14.37 -3.40
C GLU A 42 -6.05 -13.26 -3.05
N ARG A 43 -5.99 -12.09 -3.71
CA ARG A 43 -7.04 -11.06 -3.58
C ARG A 43 -8.39 -11.53 -4.15
N GLN A 44 -8.36 -12.34 -5.20
CA GLN A 44 -9.55 -12.88 -5.87
C GLN A 44 -10.10 -14.14 -5.20
N HIS A 45 -9.23 -14.95 -4.60
CA HIS A 45 -9.56 -16.25 -4.03
C HIS A 45 -9.11 -16.32 -2.56
N GLU A 46 -10.06 -16.16 -1.64
CA GLU A 46 -9.83 -16.07 -0.17
C GLU A 46 -9.18 -17.31 0.48
N THR A 47 -8.99 -18.42 -0.24
CA THR A 47 -8.63 -19.74 0.34
C THR A 47 -7.23 -20.26 0.02
N THR A 48 -6.44 -19.59 -0.83
CA THR A 48 -5.11 -20.10 -1.20
C THR A 48 -4.00 -19.31 -0.51
N ASP A 49 -3.36 -19.93 0.50
CA ASP A 49 -2.22 -19.32 1.19
C ASP A 49 -0.93 -19.52 0.38
N TYR A 50 -0.37 -18.42 -0.13
CA TYR A 50 0.93 -18.41 -0.82
C TYR A 50 2.07 -17.91 0.07
N SER A 51 1.87 -17.86 1.40
CA SER A 51 2.86 -17.38 2.37
C SER A 51 4.25 -18.00 2.22
N GLY A 52 4.30 -19.31 1.97
CA GLY A 52 5.53 -20.07 1.79
C GLY A 52 6.32 -19.71 0.54
N LEU A 53 5.74 -19.00 -0.42
CA LEU A 53 6.42 -18.52 -1.63
C LEU A 53 6.68 -17.01 -1.57
N ILE A 54 5.68 -16.24 -1.10
CA ILE A 54 5.75 -14.79 -1.07
C ILE A 54 6.77 -14.32 -0.02
N SER A 55 6.62 -14.75 1.23
CA SER A 55 7.46 -14.25 2.32
C SER A 55 8.95 -14.54 2.12
N PRO A 56 9.37 -15.77 1.74
CA PRO A 56 10.78 -16.04 1.49
C PRO A 56 11.34 -15.25 0.31
N THR A 57 10.54 -14.98 -0.72
CA THR A 57 10.97 -14.20 -1.90
C THR A 57 11.14 -12.73 -1.55
N ILE A 58 10.28 -12.16 -0.72
CA ILE A 58 10.43 -10.79 -0.20
C ILE A 58 11.63 -10.70 0.75
N GLN A 59 11.77 -11.66 1.67
CA GLN A 59 12.92 -11.74 2.56
C GLN A 59 14.23 -11.86 1.77
N PHE A 60 14.20 -12.60 0.67
CA PHE A 60 15.30 -12.70 -0.27
C PHE A 60 15.66 -11.33 -0.89
N TYR A 61 14.71 -10.53 -1.37
CA TYR A 61 15.00 -9.18 -1.88
C TYR A 61 15.68 -8.29 -0.84
N ILE A 62 15.31 -8.42 0.44
CA ILE A 62 15.90 -7.66 1.55
C ILE A 62 17.32 -8.15 1.84
N VAL A 63 17.49 -9.48 2.03
CA VAL A 63 18.77 -10.10 2.40
C VAL A 63 19.83 -9.87 1.32
N PHE A 64 19.45 -10.00 0.04
CA PHE A 64 20.36 -9.74 -1.06
C PHE A 64 20.63 -8.24 -1.28
N GLY A 65 19.72 -7.36 -0.87
CA GLY A 65 19.98 -5.92 -0.77
C GLY A 65 21.01 -5.54 0.31
N MET A 66 21.29 -6.42 1.27
CA MET A 66 22.35 -6.24 2.27
C MET A 66 23.76 -6.56 1.74
N SER A 67 23.86 -7.17 0.56
CA SER A 67 25.14 -7.60 -0.02
C SER A 67 25.55 -6.61 -1.10
N ASP A 68 26.66 -5.89 -0.88
CA ASP A 68 27.19 -4.77 -1.68
C ASP A 68 26.72 -4.74 -3.15
N PHE A 69 25.93 -3.72 -3.48
CA PHE A 69 25.26 -3.55 -4.78
C PHE A 69 25.58 -2.17 -5.37
N ASP A 70 26.87 -1.86 -5.46
CA ASP A 70 27.32 -0.63 -6.12
C ASP A 70 27.09 -0.66 -7.65
N GLU A 71 27.14 -1.84 -8.30
CA GLU A 71 26.96 -1.95 -9.77
C GLU A 71 25.49 -1.76 -10.24
N LEU A 72 24.49 -2.24 -9.50
CA LEU A 72 23.06 -2.08 -9.85
C LEU A 72 22.53 -0.69 -9.50
N ARG A 73 23.13 -0.03 -8.50
CA ARG A 73 22.90 1.40 -8.25
C ARG A 73 23.27 2.25 -9.45
N VAL A 74 24.30 1.87 -10.22
CA VAL A 74 24.72 2.56 -11.43
C VAL A 74 23.76 2.25 -12.59
N GLN A 75 23.40 0.98 -12.82
CA GLN A 75 22.49 0.62 -13.92
C GLN A 75 21.06 1.18 -13.76
N LEU A 76 20.49 1.14 -12.54
CA LEU A 76 19.14 1.65 -12.27
C LEU A 76 19.07 3.19 -12.22
N LYS A 77 20.18 3.89 -12.02
CA LYS A 77 20.24 5.37 -12.12
C LYS A 77 20.09 5.84 -13.56
N THR A 78 20.53 5.04 -14.52
CA THR A 78 20.46 5.38 -15.95
C THR A 78 19.04 5.32 -16.50
N GLU A 79 18.14 4.56 -15.86
CA GLU A 79 16.77 4.35 -16.34
C GLU A 79 15.70 5.22 -15.65
N PHE A 80 15.97 5.79 -14.47
CA PHE A 80 14.99 6.59 -13.72
C PHE A 80 15.63 7.83 -13.08
N SER A 81 15.43 8.99 -13.73
CA SER A 81 15.82 10.31 -13.20
C SER A 81 14.83 10.77 -12.14
N SER A 82 15.23 10.78 -10.87
CA SER A 82 14.69 11.67 -9.82
C SER A 82 15.59 11.56 -8.58
N ASP A 83 16.67 12.34 -8.58
CA ASP A 83 17.47 12.64 -7.40
C ASP A 83 16.76 13.77 -6.64
N GLU A 84 16.15 13.51 -5.48
CA GLU A 84 15.98 14.52 -4.42
C GLU A 84 15.47 13.98 -3.07
N ILE A 85 14.85 12.79 -3.00
CA ILE A 85 14.23 12.30 -1.74
C ILE A 85 15.19 11.46 -0.85
N VAL A 86 16.34 11.04 -1.37
CA VAL A 86 17.14 9.94 -0.75
C VAL A 86 18.25 10.43 0.21
N SER A 87 18.40 11.73 0.45
CA SER A 87 19.55 12.26 1.21
C SER A 87 19.40 12.18 2.73
N SER A 88 18.17 12.19 3.27
CA SER A 88 17.95 12.49 4.70
C SER A 88 17.71 11.29 5.64
N LEU A 89 17.72 10.04 5.14
CA LEU A 89 17.54 8.82 5.96
C LEU A 89 18.82 7.95 6.07
N LYS A 90 19.94 8.49 5.56
CA LYS A 90 21.26 7.83 5.46
C LYS A 90 21.85 7.55 6.83
N GLY A 91 21.85 6.30 7.27
CA GLY A 91 22.67 5.88 8.40
C GLY A 91 23.08 4.42 8.29
N LYS A 92 22.12 3.51 8.47
CA LYS A 92 22.39 2.06 8.45
C LYS A 92 21.29 1.21 7.81
N ILE A 93 20.15 1.83 7.44
CA ILE A 93 18.95 1.16 6.89
C ILE A 93 18.82 1.36 5.36
N GLN A 94 19.61 2.28 4.78
CA GLN A 94 19.45 2.83 3.42
C GLN A 94 19.95 1.94 2.27
N GLY A 95 20.77 0.91 2.51
CA GLY A 95 21.19 -0.03 1.46
C GLY A 95 20.11 -1.07 1.18
N ASN A 96 19.68 -1.71 2.26
CA ASN A 96 18.90 -2.96 2.25
C ASN A 96 17.46 -2.74 1.76
N LEU A 97 16.82 -1.66 2.23
CA LEU A 97 15.45 -1.33 1.86
C LEU A 97 15.37 -0.72 0.45
N GLY A 98 16.45 -0.11 -0.03
CA GLY A 98 16.47 0.61 -1.30
C GLY A 98 16.20 -0.29 -2.51
N LEU A 99 16.68 -1.53 -2.51
CA LEU A 99 16.39 -2.48 -3.60
C LEU A 99 14.98 -3.04 -3.51
N TYR A 100 14.50 -3.37 -2.31
CA TYR A 100 13.11 -3.77 -2.10
C TYR A 100 12.14 -2.70 -2.62
N ILE A 101 12.36 -1.44 -2.23
CA ILE A 101 11.53 -0.31 -2.64
C ILE A 101 11.52 -0.18 -4.17
N LYS A 102 12.71 -0.24 -4.79
CA LYS A 102 12.88 -0.04 -6.24
C LYS A 102 12.36 -1.19 -7.10
N LEU A 103 12.62 -2.43 -6.68
CA LEU A 103 12.33 -3.61 -7.50
C LEU A 103 10.92 -4.15 -7.28
N PHE A 104 10.35 -3.95 -6.08
CA PHE A 104 9.12 -4.59 -5.67
C PHE A 104 8.06 -3.62 -5.11
N GLU A 105 8.37 -2.83 -4.07
CA GLU A 105 7.35 -2.02 -3.35
C GLU A 105 6.58 -1.09 -4.30
N GLY A 106 7.29 -0.38 -5.18
CA GLY A 106 6.65 0.52 -6.15
C GLY A 106 5.66 -0.21 -7.07
N LYS A 107 6.03 -1.38 -7.59
CA LYS A 107 5.15 -2.19 -8.47
C LYS A 107 3.97 -2.76 -7.68
N PHE A 108 4.22 -3.24 -6.47
CA PHE A 108 3.18 -3.71 -5.56
C PHE A 108 2.13 -2.62 -5.30
N LEU A 109 2.55 -1.39 -5.00
CA LEU A 109 1.63 -0.28 -4.78
C LEU A 109 0.87 0.11 -6.05
N GLN A 110 1.51 0.11 -7.21
CA GLN A 110 0.84 0.39 -8.50
C GLN A 110 -0.22 -0.65 -8.87
N GLU A 111 0.07 -1.94 -8.68
CA GLU A 111 -0.92 -2.98 -8.93
C GLU A 111 -2.05 -2.96 -7.89
N THR A 112 -1.74 -2.58 -6.66
CA THR A 112 -2.74 -2.38 -5.62
C THR A 112 -3.67 -1.22 -5.99
N ASP A 113 -3.12 -0.08 -6.43
CA ASP A 113 -3.88 1.08 -6.90
C ASP A 113 -4.82 0.67 -8.04
N THR A 114 -4.30 -0.01 -9.06
CA THR A 114 -5.08 -0.47 -10.22
C THR A 114 -6.19 -1.45 -9.82
N PHE A 115 -5.87 -2.46 -9.00
CA PHE A 115 -6.84 -3.47 -8.58
C PHE A 115 -8.00 -2.86 -7.79
N TYR A 116 -7.71 -2.00 -6.82
CA TYR A 116 -8.75 -1.39 -6.00
C TYR A 116 -9.53 -0.30 -6.71
N LYS A 117 -8.94 0.33 -7.74
CA LYS A 117 -9.65 1.26 -8.62
C LYS A 117 -10.73 0.56 -9.44
N GLU A 118 -10.38 -0.54 -10.10
CA GLU A 118 -11.35 -1.35 -10.86
C GLU A 118 -12.44 -1.92 -9.94
N LEU A 119 -12.03 -2.51 -8.81
CA LEU A 119 -12.95 -3.10 -7.83
C LEU A 119 -13.91 -2.06 -7.24
N SER A 120 -13.42 -0.86 -6.90
CA SER A 120 -14.27 0.18 -6.30
C SER A 120 -15.32 0.70 -7.27
N ILE A 121 -14.94 0.93 -8.54
CA ILE A 121 -15.87 1.35 -9.58
C ILE A 121 -16.96 0.28 -9.77
N GLU A 122 -16.57 -0.98 -9.95
CA GLU A 122 -17.54 -2.07 -10.15
C GLU A 122 -18.48 -2.22 -8.94
N TYR A 123 -17.96 -2.08 -7.72
CA TYR A 123 -18.75 -2.23 -6.50
C TYR A 123 -19.75 -1.08 -6.32
N LEU A 124 -19.33 0.17 -6.55
CA LEU A 124 -20.20 1.34 -6.45
C LEU A 124 -21.33 1.35 -7.49
N HIS A 125 -21.16 0.67 -8.62
CA HIS A 125 -22.25 0.50 -9.60
C HIS A 125 -23.35 -0.46 -9.13
N LYS A 126 -23.07 -1.36 -8.19
CA LYS A 126 -23.96 -2.45 -7.78
C LYS A 126 -24.50 -2.30 -6.36
N HIS A 127 -23.82 -1.52 -5.52
CA HIS A 127 -24.06 -1.47 -4.08
C HIS A 127 -24.28 -0.04 -3.58
N SER A 128 -24.89 0.07 -2.40
CA SER A 128 -25.06 1.33 -1.69
C SER A 128 -23.73 1.84 -1.11
N ILE A 129 -23.70 3.11 -0.71
CA ILE A 129 -22.51 3.74 -0.13
C ILE A 129 -22.17 3.15 1.24
N SER A 130 -23.17 2.77 2.05
CA SER A 130 -22.94 2.08 3.33
C SER A 130 -22.27 0.72 3.12
N GLU A 131 -22.77 -0.09 2.17
CA GLU A 131 -22.13 -1.37 1.80
C GLU A 131 -20.72 -1.18 1.26
N TYR A 132 -20.49 -0.14 0.46
CA TYR A 132 -19.16 0.19 -0.05
C TYR A 132 -18.18 0.50 1.09
N LEU A 133 -18.57 1.30 2.08
CA LEU A 133 -17.72 1.64 3.22
C LEU A 133 -17.39 0.43 4.09
N ALA A 134 -18.37 -0.46 4.31
CA ALA A 134 -18.16 -1.73 4.99
C ALA A 134 -17.15 -2.62 4.22
N MET A 135 -17.28 -2.68 2.89
CA MET A 135 -16.33 -3.37 2.01
C MET A 135 -14.92 -2.77 2.10
N VAL A 136 -14.79 -1.44 2.03
CA VAL A 136 -13.50 -0.74 2.15
C VAL A 136 -12.82 -1.08 3.48
N LYS A 137 -13.55 -1.04 4.60
CA LYS A 137 -13.01 -1.40 5.92
C LYS A 137 -12.52 -2.85 5.97
N LYS A 138 -13.31 -3.79 5.43
CA LYS A 138 -12.94 -5.20 5.36
C LYS A 138 -11.66 -5.38 4.52
N LYS A 139 -11.63 -4.78 3.32
CA LYS A 139 -10.48 -4.89 2.41
C LYS A 139 -9.23 -4.19 2.91
N LEU A 140 -9.34 -3.05 3.58
CA LEU A 140 -8.21 -2.38 4.20
C LEU A 140 -7.57 -3.27 5.27
N LYS A 141 -8.38 -3.89 6.14
CA LYS A 141 -7.87 -4.79 7.18
C LYS A 141 -7.20 -6.02 6.58
N GLU A 142 -7.84 -6.67 5.60
CA GLU A 142 -7.26 -7.82 4.90
C GLU A 142 -5.90 -7.48 4.28
N GLU A 143 -5.79 -6.32 3.65
CA GLU A 143 -4.54 -5.92 2.99
C GLU A 143 -3.46 -5.49 3.99
N GLN A 144 -3.83 -4.86 5.11
CA GLN A 144 -2.91 -4.59 6.20
C GLN A 144 -2.37 -5.89 6.80
N ASP A 145 -3.24 -6.87 7.07
CA ASP A 145 -2.83 -8.18 7.58
C ASP A 145 -1.91 -8.91 6.57
N ARG A 146 -2.20 -8.81 5.27
CA ARG A 146 -1.34 -9.31 4.18
C ARG A 146 0.02 -8.62 4.16
N CYS A 147 0.03 -7.30 4.25
CA CYS A 147 1.24 -6.49 4.27
C CYS A 147 2.13 -6.84 5.47
N ILE A 148 1.54 -7.00 6.66
CA ILE A 148 2.25 -7.40 7.87
C ILE A 148 2.86 -8.81 7.70
N ARG A 149 2.14 -9.72 7.03
CA ARG A 149 2.58 -11.10 6.85
C ARG A 149 3.72 -11.24 5.83
N TYR A 150 3.68 -10.48 4.74
CA TYR A 150 4.55 -10.70 3.58
C TYR A 150 5.59 -9.61 3.35
N MET A 151 5.29 -8.37 3.73
CA MET A 151 6.06 -7.19 3.35
C MET A 151 6.91 -6.66 4.50
N VAL A 152 7.80 -5.73 4.16
CA VAL A 152 8.56 -4.99 5.17
C VAL A 152 7.61 -4.04 5.93
N PRO A 153 7.77 -3.85 7.25
CA PRO A 153 6.93 -2.93 8.02
C PRO A 153 6.84 -1.51 7.46
N HIS A 154 7.88 -1.05 6.76
CA HIS A 154 7.88 0.23 6.04
C HIS A 154 6.69 0.38 5.07
N THR A 155 6.31 -0.71 4.40
CA THR A 155 5.31 -0.75 3.32
C THR A 155 3.89 -0.43 3.79
N ILE A 156 3.59 -0.58 5.08
CA ILE A 156 2.26 -0.32 5.64
C ILE A 156 1.82 1.12 5.41
N TYR A 157 2.72 2.08 5.65
CA TYR A 157 2.39 3.49 5.49
C TYR A 157 2.05 3.87 4.03
N PRO A 158 2.92 3.60 3.02
CA PRO A 158 2.61 3.90 1.63
C PRO A 158 1.43 3.06 1.09
N LEU A 159 1.19 1.86 1.62
CA LEU A 159 -0.01 1.08 1.32
C LEU A 159 -1.28 1.80 1.78
N ASN A 160 -1.34 2.26 3.03
CA ASN A 160 -2.49 2.99 3.57
C ASN A 160 -2.75 4.28 2.78
N VAL A 161 -1.70 5.01 2.42
CA VAL A 161 -1.83 6.23 1.58
C VAL A 161 -2.42 5.89 0.22
N THR A 162 -1.94 4.83 -0.44
CA THR A 162 -2.47 4.36 -1.73
C THR A 162 -3.93 3.93 -1.62
N PHE A 163 -4.26 3.15 -0.59
CA PHE A 163 -5.63 2.71 -0.31
C PHE A 163 -6.59 3.87 -0.12
N ASN A 164 -6.24 4.80 0.78
CA ASN A 164 -7.10 5.93 1.08
C ASN A 164 -7.24 6.85 -0.15
N LYS A 165 -6.19 7.01 -0.95
CA LYS A 165 -6.28 7.75 -2.22
C LYS A 165 -7.28 7.11 -3.17
N VAL A 166 -7.18 5.80 -3.41
CA VAL A 166 -7.97 5.10 -4.45
C VAL A 166 -9.40 4.83 -4.01
N LEU A 167 -9.62 4.37 -2.78
CA LEU A 167 -10.95 3.99 -2.29
C LEU A 167 -11.74 5.18 -1.75
N ILE A 168 -11.08 6.21 -1.23
CA ILE A 168 -11.77 7.38 -0.65
C ILE A 168 -11.56 8.62 -1.52
N GLY A 169 -10.31 8.93 -1.84
CA GLY A 169 -9.95 10.15 -2.56
C GLY A 169 -10.57 10.24 -3.96
N GLU A 170 -10.52 9.16 -4.75
CA GLU A 170 -11.08 9.13 -6.11
C GLU A 170 -12.62 9.15 -6.12
N HIS A 171 -13.27 8.69 -5.05
CA HIS A 171 -14.73 8.54 -4.96
C HIS A 171 -15.40 9.56 -4.03
N ILE A 172 -14.68 10.60 -3.61
CA ILE A 172 -15.13 11.54 -2.56
C ILE A 172 -16.44 12.25 -2.91
N ASP A 173 -16.68 12.53 -4.19
CA ASP A 173 -17.89 13.23 -4.65
C ASP A 173 -19.13 12.33 -4.52
N ILE A 174 -18.98 11.04 -4.84
CA ILE A 174 -20.03 10.02 -4.66
C ILE A 174 -20.29 9.80 -3.18
N LEU A 175 -19.22 9.67 -2.39
CA LEU A 175 -19.32 9.50 -0.93
C LEU A 175 -20.04 10.68 -0.29
N ARG A 176 -19.80 11.92 -0.75
CA ARG A 176 -20.48 13.12 -0.26
C ARG A 176 -21.99 13.01 -0.37
N GLU A 177 -22.51 12.59 -1.52
CA GLU A 177 -23.96 12.46 -1.74
C GLU A 177 -24.57 11.34 -0.87
N GLY A 178 -23.79 10.31 -0.55
CA GLY A 178 -24.20 9.25 0.38
C GLY A 178 -24.19 9.67 1.84
N ILE A 179 -23.19 10.47 2.25
CA ILE A 179 -23.03 10.94 3.62
C ILE A 179 -24.27 11.71 4.07
N ASP A 180 -24.85 12.55 3.21
CA ASP A 180 -26.09 13.27 3.52
C ASP A 180 -27.19 12.28 3.96
N LYS A 181 -27.36 11.15 3.25
CA LYS A 181 -28.34 10.10 3.59
C LYS A 181 -28.00 9.39 4.89
N VAL A 182 -26.72 9.08 5.13
CA VAL A 182 -26.25 8.44 6.37
C VAL A 182 -26.50 9.35 7.57
N ILE A 183 -26.27 10.67 7.42
CA ILE A 183 -26.56 11.67 8.47
C ILE A 183 -28.07 11.75 8.72
N VAL A 184 -28.91 11.76 7.67
CA VAL A 184 -30.38 11.77 7.81
C VAL A 184 -30.87 10.56 8.61
N ASN A 185 -30.32 9.38 8.28
CA ASN A 185 -30.75 8.11 8.86
C ASN A 185 -30.21 7.90 10.28
N GLY A 186 -29.22 8.67 10.72
CA GLY A 186 -28.64 8.57 12.05
C GLY A 186 -27.71 7.37 12.23
N ASP A 187 -27.10 6.87 11.15
CA ASP A 187 -26.15 5.74 11.20
C ASP A 187 -24.76 6.21 11.67
N TYR A 188 -24.62 6.37 12.98
CA TYR A 188 -23.40 6.88 13.62
C TYR A 188 -22.17 6.01 13.38
N ASP A 189 -22.34 4.68 13.27
CA ASP A 189 -21.23 3.75 13.04
C ASP A 189 -20.58 3.99 11.67
N ASP A 190 -21.38 4.22 10.64
CA ASP A 190 -20.89 4.53 9.30
C ASP A 190 -20.19 5.90 9.27
N LEU A 191 -20.70 6.89 10.01
CA LEU A 191 -20.04 8.20 10.13
C LEU A 191 -18.68 8.09 10.82
N ILE A 192 -18.57 7.28 11.89
CA ILE A 192 -17.28 7.03 12.56
C ILE A 192 -16.33 6.33 11.60
N HIS A 193 -16.79 5.35 10.81
CA HIS A 193 -15.95 4.68 9.80
C HIS A 193 -15.47 5.64 8.72
N ILE A 194 -16.35 6.46 8.16
CA ILE A 194 -16.01 7.46 7.14
C ILE A 194 -14.98 8.43 7.71
N TYR A 195 -15.20 8.95 8.92
CA TYR A 195 -14.28 9.86 9.58
C TYR A 195 -12.91 9.24 9.78
N ASN A 196 -12.84 8.01 10.29
CA ASN A 196 -11.58 7.30 10.54
C ASN A 196 -10.83 7.01 9.23
N LEU A 197 -11.52 6.61 8.17
CA LEU A 197 -10.92 6.39 6.85
C LEU A 197 -10.37 7.69 6.23
N CYS A 198 -11.00 8.83 6.52
CA CYS A 198 -10.61 10.13 5.98
C CYS A 198 -9.56 10.86 6.82
N ASN A 199 -9.32 10.46 8.08
CA ASN A 199 -8.46 11.19 9.00
C ASN A 199 -6.97 11.20 8.58
N ASP A 200 -6.55 10.19 7.81
CA ASP A 200 -5.15 10.04 7.37
C ASP A 200 -4.80 10.89 6.13
N ILE A 201 -5.79 11.37 5.37
CA ILE A 201 -5.55 12.24 4.21
C ILE A 201 -6.06 13.65 4.50
N SER A 202 -5.13 14.59 4.73
CA SER A 202 -5.46 16.00 5.01
C SER A 202 -6.42 16.61 3.99
N ALA A 203 -6.19 16.38 2.69
CA ALA A 203 -7.04 16.92 1.63
C ALA A 203 -8.48 16.36 1.64
N VAL A 204 -8.65 15.09 2.03
CA VAL A 204 -9.96 14.44 2.14
C VAL A 204 -10.66 14.92 3.40
N LYS A 205 -9.92 15.05 4.50
CA LYS A 205 -10.41 15.59 5.78
C LYS A 205 -11.00 16.99 5.61
N ASP A 206 -10.33 17.87 4.88
CA ASP A 206 -10.81 19.24 4.64
C ASP A 206 -12.12 19.25 3.84
N LYS A 207 -12.18 18.45 2.77
CA LYS A 207 -13.39 18.31 1.93
C LYS A 207 -14.55 17.74 2.74
N LEU A 208 -14.33 16.65 3.46
CA LEU A 208 -15.34 16.02 4.30
C LEU A 208 -15.82 16.95 5.43
N GLY A 209 -14.90 17.67 6.06
CA GLY A 209 -15.23 18.65 7.10
C GLY A 209 -16.08 19.82 6.59
N ALA A 210 -15.95 20.20 5.31
CA ALA A 210 -16.84 21.17 4.68
C ALA A 210 -18.25 20.60 4.46
N VAL A 211 -18.35 19.33 4.05
CA VAL A 211 -19.63 18.62 3.86
C VAL A 211 -20.41 18.53 5.16
N PHE A 212 -19.77 18.10 6.25
CA PHE A 212 -20.42 18.03 7.56
C PHE A 212 -20.92 19.39 8.03
N ARG A 213 -20.11 20.46 7.86
CA ARG A 213 -20.52 21.82 8.20
C ARG A 213 -21.76 22.26 7.42
N ASN A 214 -21.78 22.05 6.12
CA ASN A 214 -22.92 22.44 5.27
C ASN A 214 -24.19 21.67 5.63
N ASN A 215 -24.07 20.38 5.97
CA ASN A 215 -25.20 19.59 6.44
C ASN A 215 -25.77 20.13 7.74
N ILE A 216 -24.93 20.40 8.75
CA ILE A 216 -25.37 20.94 10.05
C ILE A 216 -26.12 22.26 9.85
N VAL A 217 -25.61 23.17 9.00
CA VAL A 217 -26.28 24.44 8.70
C VAL A 217 -27.64 24.21 8.03
N THR A 218 -27.71 23.30 7.05
CA THR A 218 -28.95 23.00 6.32
C THR A 218 -30.00 22.38 7.25
N TYR A 219 -29.60 21.45 8.10
CA TYR A 219 -30.46 20.83 9.10
C TYR A 219 -30.96 21.84 10.14
N GLY A 220 -30.06 22.70 10.64
CA GLY A 220 -30.43 23.77 11.57
C GLY A 220 -31.44 24.73 10.96
N MET A 221 -31.23 25.15 9.71
CA MET A 221 -32.17 26.01 8.99
C MET A 221 -33.53 25.36 8.76
N LYS A 222 -33.58 24.08 8.36
CA LYS A 222 -34.83 23.32 8.23
C LYS A 222 -35.58 23.25 9.55
N PHE A 223 -34.87 23.00 10.65
CA PHE A 223 -35.48 22.92 11.98
C PHE A 223 -36.09 24.27 12.39
N ILE A 224 -35.35 25.37 12.24
CA ILE A 224 -35.83 26.72 12.56
C ILE A 224 -37.04 27.10 11.71
N ASN A 225 -37.00 26.81 10.40
CA ASN A 225 -38.10 27.14 9.49
C ASN A 225 -39.36 26.31 9.72
N ASN A 226 -39.25 25.11 10.32
CA ASN A 226 -40.41 24.29 10.70
C ASN A 226 -41.01 24.67 12.06
N CYS A 227 -40.36 25.58 12.80
CA CYS A 227 -40.86 26.10 14.08
C CYS A 227 -41.72 27.36 13.93
N TYR A 228 -41.82 27.92 12.72
CA TYR A 228 -42.71 29.02 12.34
C TYR A 228 -43.83 28.52 11.44
#